data_AF-A0A1L7CEU0-F1
#
_entry.id   AF-A0A1L7CEU0-F1
#
_cell.length_a   1.000
_cell.length_b   1.000
_cell.length_c   1.000
_cell.angle_alpha   90.00
_cell.angle_beta   90.00
_cell.angle_gamma   90.00
#
_symmetry.space_group_name_H-M   'P 1'
#
loop_
_entity.id
_entity.type
_entity.pdbx_description
1 polymer ?
#
loop_
_entity_poly.entity_id
_entity_poly.type
_entity_poly.pdbx_seq_one_letter_code
_entity_poly.pdbx_strand_id
1 'polypeptide(L)'
;MIECTQVQAALSARLDGEPVGLDDDVIDAHVSGCQQCATFLERAALLNRSLSINSQPAAIPDLSDAILSTVEPEFRRQAASRAAWVMAARALLVVVGVLFVWFGVRTFAGSIGVEDPQTQALALDAAAVRMTLAFGALFAAWRPGAMGYLMPMYGALFAFSVGLRVRDVLLGTITVGEVTFIALVGVAAVALVVGWMANSGAVAIRQMWQTLSATPRG
;
A
#
# COMPACT_ATOMS: atom_id res chain seq x y z
N MET A 1 -8.70 7.16 62.70
CA MET A 1 -7.92 8.38 62.47
C MET A 1 -7.61 8.37 60.98
N ILE A 2 -8.10 9.34 60.23
CA ILE A 2 -7.86 9.41 58.78
C ILE A 2 -6.58 10.20 58.56
N GLU A 3 -5.67 9.64 57.77
CA GLU A 3 -4.38 10.26 57.49
C GLU A 3 -4.55 11.38 56.47
N CYS A 4 -3.81 12.48 56.65
CA CYS A 4 -3.88 13.65 55.75
C CYS A 4 -3.56 13.29 54.29
N THR A 5 -2.75 12.25 54.06
CA THR A 5 -2.40 11.75 52.71
C THR A 5 -3.60 11.13 51.98
N GLN A 6 -4.50 10.46 52.69
CA GLN A 6 -5.71 9.88 52.12
C GLN A 6 -6.72 10.97 51.72
N VAL A 7 -6.83 12.02 52.53
CA VAL A 7 -7.70 13.17 52.25
C VAL A 7 -7.17 13.99 51.06
N GLN A 8 -5.85 14.19 50.96
CA GLN A 8 -5.24 14.87 49.80
C GLN A 8 -5.43 14.09 48.49
N ALA A 9 -5.29 12.76 48.52
CA ALA A 9 -5.55 11.92 47.35
C ALA A 9 -7.02 11.99 46.91
N ALA A 10 -7.95 11.91 47.86
CA ALA A 10 -9.39 12.05 47.59
C ALA A 10 -9.74 13.44 47.03
N LEU A 11 -9.11 14.49 47.54
CA LEU A 11 -9.31 15.86 47.06
C LEU A 11 -8.77 16.08 45.65
N SER A 12 -7.63 15.46 45.30
CA SER A 12 -7.10 15.47 43.92
C SER A 12 -8.05 14.76 42.96
N ALA A 13 -8.51 13.55 43.32
CA ALA A 13 -9.47 12.80 42.52
C ALA A 13 -10.76 13.60 42.26
N ARG A 14 -11.25 14.32 43.28
CA ARG A 14 -12.41 15.22 43.17
C ARG A 14 -12.19 16.38 42.18
N LEU A 15 -10.97 16.92 42.12
CA LEU A 15 -10.63 18.00 41.18
C LEU A 15 -10.48 17.51 39.73
N ASP A 16 -10.05 16.27 39.54
CA ASP A 16 -9.85 15.64 38.23
C ASP A 16 -11.13 14.93 37.71
N GLY A 17 -12.19 14.86 38.52
CA GLY A 17 -13.46 14.20 38.17
C GLY A 17 -13.42 12.67 38.26
N GLU A 18 -12.43 12.13 38.97
CA GLU A 18 -12.25 10.70 39.23
C GLU A 18 -13.07 10.25 40.46
N PRO A 19 -13.35 8.94 40.61
CA PRO A 19 -14.12 8.43 41.73
C PRO A 19 -13.42 8.69 43.07
N VAL A 20 -14.08 9.48 43.92
CA VAL A 20 -13.61 9.82 45.27
C VAL A 20 -13.87 8.62 46.18
N GLY A 21 -12.81 7.89 46.54
CA GLY A 21 -12.89 6.68 47.38
C GLY A 21 -13.24 6.90 48.85
N LEU A 22 -13.61 8.13 49.24
CA LEU A 22 -14.03 8.53 50.59
C LEU A 22 -15.32 9.35 50.48
N ASP A 23 -16.13 9.30 51.53
CA ASP A 23 -17.36 10.09 51.64
C ASP A 23 -17.05 11.59 51.74
N ASP A 24 -17.82 12.42 51.03
CA ASP A 24 -17.58 13.87 50.94
C ASP A 24 -17.70 14.56 52.31
N ASP A 25 -18.65 14.09 53.14
CA ASP A 25 -18.85 14.62 54.51
C ASP A 25 -17.61 14.42 55.39
N VAL A 26 -16.87 13.33 55.18
CA VAL A 26 -15.66 12.99 55.93
C VAL A 26 -14.48 13.83 55.48
N ILE A 27 -14.39 14.13 54.18
CA ILE A 27 -13.37 15.00 53.59
C ILE A 27 -13.58 16.44 54.10
N ASP A 28 -14.81 16.96 54.06
CA ASP A 28 -15.15 18.32 54.48
C ASP A 28 -14.95 18.53 55.99
N ALA A 29 -15.32 17.54 56.81
CA ALA A 29 -15.04 17.53 58.25
C ALA A 29 -13.53 17.56 58.56
N HIS A 30 -12.70 16.86 57.78
CA HIS A 30 -11.25 16.87 57.98
C HIS A 30 -10.60 18.17 57.49
N VAL A 31 -11.05 18.72 56.36
CA VAL A 31 -10.54 19.98 55.81
C VAL A 31 -10.85 21.16 56.74
N SER A 32 -12.02 21.17 57.41
CA SER A 32 -12.36 22.20 58.39
C SER A 32 -11.52 22.16 59.68
N GLY A 33 -11.00 20.98 60.05
CA GLY A 33 -10.16 20.78 61.24
C GLY A 33 -8.65 20.84 61.00
N CYS A 34 -8.18 20.69 59.75
CA CYS A 34 -6.76 20.56 59.42
C CYS A 34 -6.28 21.66 58.46
N GLN A 35 -5.43 22.55 58.99
CA GLN A 35 -4.86 23.68 58.23
C GLN A 35 -4.02 23.25 57.01
N GLN A 36 -3.38 22.08 57.08
CA GLN A 36 -2.54 21.55 55.99
C GLN A 36 -3.40 21.14 54.78
N CYS A 37 -4.54 20.49 55.01
CA CYS A 37 -5.46 20.06 53.96
C CYS A 37 -6.22 21.25 53.35
N ALA A 38 -6.58 22.27 54.16
CA ALA A 38 -7.13 23.53 53.66
C ALA A 38 -6.16 24.27 52.72
N THR A 39 -4.88 24.35 53.12
CA THR A 39 -3.83 25.00 52.30
C THR A 39 -3.59 24.24 50.99
N PHE A 40 -3.66 22.91 51.03
CA PHE A 40 -3.52 22.07 49.82
C PHE A 40 -4.66 22.31 48.83
N LEU A 41 -5.91 22.38 49.31
CA LEU A 41 -7.09 22.68 48.49
C LEU A 41 -6.95 24.03 47.76
N GLU A 42 -6.55 25.08 48.49
CA GLU A 42 -6.38 26.42 47.91
C GLU A 42 -5.30 26.43 46.81
N ARG A 43 -4.16 25.78 47.05
CA ARG A 43 -3.08 25.69 46.05
C ARG A 43 -3.51 24.91 44.81
N ALA A 44 -4.23 23.80 44.99
CA ALA A 44 -4.73 23.00 43.89
C ALA A 44 -5.78 23.75 43.06
N ALA A 45 -6.68 24.48 43.71
CA ALA A 45 -7.68 25.32 43.04
C ALA A 45 -7.05 26.49 42.25
N LEU A 46 -6.01 27.12 42.80
CA LEU A 46 -5.26 28.18 42.10
C LEU A 46 -4.52 27.63 40.87
N LEU A 47 -3.89 26.46 40.99
CA LEU A 47 -3.21 25.80 39.88
C LEU A 47 -4.22 25.43 38.78
N ASN A 48 -5.34 24.81 39.13
CA ASN A 48 -6.39 24.47 38.18
C ASN A 48 -6.92 25.71 37.45
N ARG A 49 -7.13 26.83 38.16
CA ARG A 49 -7.51 28.12 37.56
C ARG A 49 -6.44 28.70 36.62
N SER A 50 -5.15 28.50 36.93
CA SER A 50 -4.05 28.93 36.06
C SER A 50 -3.90 28.07 34.81
N LEU A 51 -4.33 26.80 34.88
CA LEU A 51 -4.36 25.89 33.73
C LEU A 51 -5.66 26.06 32.92
N SER A 52 -6.75 26.53 33.53
CA SER A 52 -8.05 26.73 32.88
C SER A 52 -8.14 27.96 31.98
N ILE A 53 -7.02 28.43 31.40
CA ILE A 53 -6.95 29.71 30.66
C ILE A 53 -7.82 29.73 29.40
N ASN A 54 -8.36 28.61 28.88
CA ASN A 54 -9.29 28.62 27.74
C ASN A 54 -10.22 27.39 27.70
N SER A 55 -11.00 27.14 28.77
CA SER A 55 -11.94 26.00 28.81
C SER A 55 -13.42 26.38 28.79
N GLN A 56 -13.78 27.55 28.22
CA GLN A 56 -15.04 27.59 27.51
C GLN A 56 -14.76 27.07 26.10
N PRO A 57 -15.14 25.83 25.76
CA PRO A 57 -15.21 25.46 24.35
C PRO A 57 -16.29 26.36 23.75
N ALA A 58 -15.89 27.51 23.20
CA ALA A 58 -16.70 28.18 22.19
C ALA A 58 -17.09 27.09 21.22
N ALA A 59 -18.40 26.83 21.08
CA ALA A 59 -18.93 25.71 20.31
C ALA A 59 -18.13 25.59 19.01
N ILE A 60 -17.18 24.66 18.97
CA ILE A 60 -16.22 24.57 17.87
C ILE A 60 -17.10 24.16 16.71
N PRO A 61 -17.33 25.04 15.71
CA PRO A 61 -18.18 24.68 14.60
C PRO A 61 -17.59 23.41 13.99
N ASP A 62 -18.45 22.44 13.69
CA ASP A 62 -18.00 21.17 13.14
C ASP A 62 -17.36 21.42 11.77
N LEU A 63 -16.04 21.54 11.76
CA LEU A 63 -15.22 21.77 10.59
C LEU A 63 -14.90 20.46 9.88
N SER A 64 -15.41 19.31 10.34
CA SER A 64 -15.18 18.01 9.72
C SER A 64 -15.63 18.02 8.25
N ASP A 65 -16.81 18.57 7.96
CA ASP A 65 -17.32 18.69 6.59
C ASP A 65 -16.54 19.70 5.73
N ALA A 66 -16.07 20.80 6.33
CA ALA A 66 -15.26 21.81 5.64
C ALA A 66 -13.85 21.30 5.31
N ILE A 67 -13.26 20.52 6.21
CA ILE A 67 -11.95 19.87 6.03
C ILE A 67 -12.09 18.74 5.01
N LEU A 68 -13.10 17.88 5.13
CA LEU A 68 -13.35 16.80 4.18
C LEU A 68 -13.62 17.33 2.77
N SER A 69 -14.44 18.37 2.62
CA SER A 69 -14.74 18.94 1.29
C SER A 69 -13.54 19.58 0.59
N THR A 70 -12.58 20.13 1.35
CA THR A 70 -11.36 20.73 0.80
C THR A 70 -10.31 19.69 0.43
N VAL A 71 -10.24 18.59 1.18
CA VAL A 71 -9.20 17.57 1.04
C VAL A 71 -9.60 16.47 0.03
N GLU A 72 -10.89 16.15 -0.08
CA GLU A 72 -11.43 15.16 -1.00
C GLU A 72 -11.10 15.35 -2.50
N PRO A 73 -11.02 16.56 -3.10
CA PRO A 73 -10.70 16.71 -4.52
C PRO A 73 -9.24 16.31 -4.86
N GLU A 74 -8.29 16.54 -3.97
CA GLU A 74 -6.88 16.18 -4.19
C GLU A 74 -6.67 14.67 -4.08
N PHE A 75 -7.25 14.04 -3.05
CA PHE A 75 -7.24 12.58 -2.90
C PHE A 75 -8.00 11.89 -4.04
N ARG A 76 -9.15 12.42 -4.49
CA ARG A 76 -9.87 11.89 -5.67
C ARG A 76 -9.07 12.01 -6.95
N ARG A 77 -8.38 13.14 -7.21
CA ARG A 77 -7.53 13.27 -8.40
C ARG A 77 -6.39 12.25 -8.40
N GLN A 78 -5.74 12.06 -7.26
CA GLN A 78 -4.63 11.13 -7.14
C GLN A 78 -5.09 9.66 -7.20
N ALA A 79 -6.28 9.36 -6.66
CA ALA A 79 -6.92 8.05 -6.81
C ALA A 79 -7.37 7.79 -8.26
N ALA A 80 -7.96 8.79 -8.93
CA ALA A 80 -8.38 8.69 -10.32
C ALA A 80 -7.20 8.52 -11.28
N SER A 81 -6.08 9.22 -11.07
CA SER A 81 -4.87 9.03 -11.88
C SER A 81 -4.28 7.63 -11.69
N ARG A 82 -4.27 7.10 -10.46
CA ARG A 82 -3.84 5.71 -10.20
C ARG A 82 -4.76 4.70 -10.87
N ALA A 83 -6.07 4.88 -10.77
CA ALA A 83 -7.04 4.04 -11.45
C ALA A 83 -6.86 4.08 -12.97
N ALA A 84 -6.60 5.26 -13.56
CA ALA A 84 -6.31 5.41 -14.97
C ALA A 84 -5.03 4.66 -15.39
N TRP A 85 -3.95 4.71 -14.59
CA TRP A 85 -2.73 3.94 -14.84
C TRP A 85 -2.95 2.43 -14.77
N VAL A 86 -3.74 1.95 -13.79
CA VAL A 86 -4.10 0.52 -13.72
C VAL A 86 -4.91 0.12 -14.96
N MET A 87 -5.88 0.94 -15.38
CA MET A 87 -6.67 0.67 -16.58
C MET A 87 -5.81 0.67 -17.85
N ALA A 88 -4.88 1.61 -17.98
CA ALA A 88 -3.92 1.65 -19.09
C ALA A 88 -3.02 0.40 -19.11
N ALA A 89 -2.48 -0.01 -17.97
CA ALA A 89 -1.67 -1.23 -17.85
C ALA A 89 -2.47 -2.49 -18.24
N ARG A 90 -3.75 -2.57 -17.82
CA ARG A 90 -4.64 -3.68 -18.22
C ARG A 90 -4.92 -3.68 -19.71
N ALA A 91 -5.26 -2.53 -20.28
CA ALA A 91 -5.49 -2.40 -21.71
C ALA A 91 -4.24 -2.82 -22.51
N LEU A 92 -3.06 -2.39 -22.06
CA LEU A 92 -1.78 -2.77 -22.65
C LEU A 92 -1.53 -4.28 -22.56
N LEU A 93 -1.79 -4.91 -21.41
CA LEU A 93 -1.66 -6.36 -21.24
C LEU A 93 -2.63 -7.15 -22.12
N VAL A 94 -3.87 -6.65 -22.32
CA VAL A 94 -4.82 -7.26 -23.25
C VAL A 94 -4.28 -7.19 -24.68
N VAL A 95 -3.82 -6.01 -25.11
CA VAL A 95 -3.24 -5.83 -26.46
C VAL A 95 -2.04 -6.75 -26.66
N VAL A 96 -1.10 -6.79 -25.71
CA VAL A 96 0.08 -7.65 -25.78
C VAL A 96 -0.30 -9.14 -25.77
N GLY A 97 -1.27 -9.53 -24.94
CA GLY A 97 -1.82 -10.89 -24.92
C GLY A 97 -2.40 -11.30 -26.28
N VAL A 98 -3.21 -10.44 -26.90
CA VAL A 98 -3.76 -10.67 -28.24
C VAL A 98 -2.66 -10.77 -29.29
N LEU A 99 -1.62 -9.93 -29.22
CA LEU A 99 -0.47 -10.03 -30.12
C LEU A 99 0.28 -11.35 -29.95
N PHE A 100 0.48 -11.83 -28.72
CA PHE A 100 1.07 -13.16 -28.48
C PHE A 100 0.22 -14.29 -29.06
N VAL A 101 -1.11 -14.23 -28.92
CA VAL A 101 -2.01 -15.19 -29.57
C VAL A 101 -1.83 -15.13 -31.10
N TRP A 102 -1.89 -13.93 -31.68
CA TRP A 102 -1.75 -13.77 -33.12
C TRP A 102 -0.43 -14.33 -33.66
N PHE A 103 0.70 -13.98 -33.04
CA PHE A 103 2.00 -14.49 -33.43
C PHE A 103 2.14 -15.99 -33.20
N GLY A 104 1.65 -16.52 -32.07
CA GLY A 104 1.74 -17.94 -31.79
C GLY A 104 0.87 -18.79 -32.72
N VAL A 105 -0.33 -18.31 -33.08
CA VAL A 105 -1.17 -18.95 -34.13
C VAL A 105 -0.46 -18.92 -35.47
N ARG A 106 0.22 -17.81 -35.81
CA ARG A 106 1.00 -17.72 -37.05
C ARG A 106 2.18 -18.69 -37.08
N THR A 107 2.89 -18.84 -35.95
CA THR A 107 3.97 -19.84 -35.79
C THR A 107 3.42 -21.26 -35.92
N PHE A 108 2.30 -21.55 -35.27
CA PHE A 108 1.64 -22.85 -35.38
C PHE A 108 1.20 -23.15 -36.81
N ALA A 109 0.51 -22.21 -37.47
CA ALA A 109 0.10 -22.36 -38.86
C ALA A 109 1.28 -22.56 -39.81
N GLY A 110 2.40 -21.86 -39.57
CA GLY A 110 3.64 -22.03 -40.34
C GLY A 110 4.35 -23.37 -40.12
N SER A 111 3.99 -24.11 -39.06
CA SER A 111 4.53 -25.46 -38.79
C SER A 111 3.80 -26.58 -39.53
N ILE A 112 2.61 -26.28 -40.08
CA ILE A 112 1.81 -27.24 -40.85
C ILE A 112 2.47 -27.44 -42.22
N GLY A 113 2.81 -28.69 -42.56
CA GLY A 113 3.46 -29.03 -43.82
C GLY A 113 4.98 -28.88 -43.84
N VAL A 114 5.60 -28.64 -42.69
CA VAL A 114 7.07 -28.73 -42.54
C VAL A 114 7.47 -30.20 -42.57
N GLU A 115 8.31 -30.58 -43.54
CA GLU A 115 8.74 -31.97 -43.75
C GLU A 115 9.79 -32.44 -42.72
N ASP A 116 10.62 -31.52 -42.23
CA ASP A 116 11.64 -31.84 -41.24
C ASP A 116 11.05 -31.88 -39.81
N PRO A 117 11.11 -33.04 -39.11
CA PRO A 117 10.52 -33.18 -37.78
C PRO A 117 11.13 -32.26 -36.72
N GLN A 118 12.42 -31.91 -36.83
CA GLN A 118 13.10 -31.09 -35.82
C GLN A 118 12.63 -29.64 -35.88
N THR A 119 12.57 -29.05 -37.07
CA THR A 119 12.04 -27.70 -37.27
C THR A 119 10.56 -27.59 -36.93
N GLN A 120 9.77 -28.64 -37.21
CA GLN A 120 8.37 -28.69 -36.79
C GLN A 120 8.24 -28.67 -35.25
N ALA A 121 8.99 -29.52 -34.53
CA ALA A 121 8.95 -29.56 -33.07
C ALA A 121 9.34 -28.20 -32.45
N LEU A 122 10.41 -27.58 -32.94
CA LEU A 122 10.84 -26.25 -32.50
C LEU A 122 9.77 -25.17 -32.72
N ALA A 123 9.06 -25.22 -33.85
CA ALA A 123 7.97 -24.30 -34.13
C ALA A 123 6.77 -24.51 -33.20
N LEU A 124 6.44 -25.76 -32.88
CA LEU A 124 5.38 -26.11 -31.92
C LEU A 124 5.73 -25.64 -30.51
N ASP A 125 6.96 -25.86 -30.04
CA ASP A 125 7.44 -25.37 -28.75
C ASP A 125 7.40 -23.84 -28.68
N ALA A 126 7.85 -23.18 -29.75
CA ALA A 126 7.82 -21.73 -29.86
C ALA A 126 6.38 -21.17 -29.86
N ALA A 127 5.42 -21.88 -30.47
CA ALA A 127 4.01 -21.53 -30.43
C ALA A 127 3.43 -21.74 -29.02
N ALA A 128 3.75 -22.85 -28.36
CA ALA A 128 3.31 -23.17 -27.01
C ALA A 128 3.75 -22.09 -26.01
N VAL A 129 5.03 -21.68 -26.03
CA VAL A 129 5.54 -20.59 -25.18
C VAL A 129 4.78 -19.28 -25.42
N ARG A 130 4.50 -18.93 -26.67
CA ARG A 130 3.71 -17.73 -26.99
C ARG A 130 2.28 -17.82 -26.44
N MET A 131 1.64 -18.99 -26.52
CA MET A 131 0.31 -19.21 -25.94
C MET A 131 0.30 -19.12 -24.41
N THR A 132 1.33 -19.67 -23.76
CA THR A 132 1.48 -19.56 -22.30
C THR A 132 1.62 -18.11 -21.87
N LEU A 133 2.42 -17.31 -22.60
CA LEU A 133 2.58 -15.88 -22.32
C LEU A 133 1.30 -15.09 -22.63
N ALA A 134 0.60 -15.41 -23.71
CA ALA A 134 -0.70 -14.83 -23.98
C ALA A 134 -1.67 -15.06 -22.80
N PHE A 135 -1.76 -16.29 -22.33
CA PHE A 135 -2.63 -16.65 -21.21
C PHE A 135 -2.25 -15.91 -19.93
N GLY A 136 -0.96 -15.85 -19.59
CA GLY A 136 -0.49 -15.13 -18.41
C GLY A 136 -0.79 -13.63 -18.47
N ALA A 137 -0.60 -12.99 -19.62
CA ALA A 137 -0.90 -11.56 -19.81
C ALA A 137 -2.40 -11.27 -19.70
N LEU A 138 -3.25 -12.10 -20.33
CA LEU A 138 -4.70 -11.97 -20.25
C LEU A 138 -5.23 -12.25 -18.84
N PHE A 139 -4.66 -13.24 -18.15
CA PHE A 139 -5.00 -13.55 -16.76
C PHE A 139 -4.64 -12.40 -15.82
N ALA A 140 -3.45 -11.79 -15.99
CA ALA A 140 -3.05 -10.60 -15.24
C ALA A 140 -3.97 -9.40 -15.53
N ALA A 141 -4.46 -9.25 -16.76
CA ALA A 141 -5.42 -8.21 -17.12
C ALA A 141 -6.80 -8.43 -16.49
N TRP A 142 -7.25 -9.69 -16.34
CA TRP A 142 -8.52 -10.01 -15.70
C TRP A 142 -8.45 -9.85 -14.17
N ARG A 143 -7.35 -10.27 -13.54
CA ARG A 143 -7.16 -10.21 -12.08
C ARG A 143 -5.94 -9.35 -11.71
N PRO A 144 -6.11 -8.04 -11.44
CA PRO A 144 -5.00 -7.12 -11.17
C PRO A 144 -4.12 -7.52 -9.97
N GLY A 145 -4.70 -8.22 -8.98
CA GLY A 145 -3.92 -8.77 -7.86
C GLY A 145 -2.86 -9.79 -8.30
N ALA A 146 -2.98 -10.41 -9.49
CA ALA A 146 -2.01 -11.35 -10.02
C ALA A 146 -0.75 -10.68 -10.62
N MET A 147 -0.79 -9.36 -10.87
CA MET A 147 0.32 -8.62 -11.50
C MET A 147 1.62 -8.74 -10.70
N GLY A 148 1.55 -8.72 -9.37
CA GLY A 148 2.72 -8.85 -8.49
C GLY A 148 3.38 -10.21 -8.56
N TYR A 149 2.60 -11.29 -8.70
CA TYR A 149 3.14 -12.66 -8.74
C TYR A 149 3.76 -13.01 -10.10
N LEU A 150 3.23 -12.45 -11.19
CA LEU A 150 3.71 -12.72 -12.55
C LEU A 150 4.91 -11.84 -12.96
N MET A 151 5.10 -10.71 -12.29
CA MET A 151 6.23 -9.80 -12.53
C MET A 151 7.61 -10.49 -12.57
N PRO A 152 8.03 -11.27 -11.56
CA PRO A 152 9.36 -11.89 -11.57
C PRO A 152 9.51 -12.90 -12.71
N MET A 153 8.45 -13.61 -13.08
CA MET A 153 8.48 -14.59 -14.17
C MET A 153 8.71 -13.91 -15.53
N TYR A 154 7.91 -12.89 -15.86
CA TYR A 154 8.08 -12.14 -17.12
C TYR A 154 9.39 -11.35 -17.14
N GLY A 155 9.78 -10.77 -16.01
CA GLY A 155 11.03 -10.03 -15.88
C GLY A 155 12.27 -10.93 -16.07
N ALA A 156 12.29 -12.11 -15.45
CA ALA A 156 13.36 -13.08 -15.64
C ALA A 156 13.41 -13.56 -17.09
N LEU A 157 12.26 -13.93 -17.67
CA LEU A 157 12.19 -14.34 -19.06
C LEU A 157 12.73 -13.26 -20.01
N PHE A 158 12.34 -11.99 -19.79
CA PHE A 158 12.87 -10.86 -20.57
C PHE A 158 14.40 -10.74 -20.43
N ALA A 159 14.91 -10.72 -19.20
CA ALA A 159 16.33 -10.56 -18.92
C ALA A 159 17.18 -11.68 -19.53
N PHE A 160 16.76 -12.94 -19.36
CA PHE A 160 17.44 -14.08 -19.96
C PHE A 160 17.32 -14.08 -21.49
N SER A 161 16.15 -13.74 -22.04
CA SER A 161 15.97 -13.66 -23.50
C SER A 161 16.89 -12.61 -24.11
N VAL A 162 17.00 -11.44 -23.50
CA VAL A 162 17.94 -10.40 -23.93
C VAL A 162 19.39 -10.89 -23.79
N GLY A 163 19.74 -11.43 -22.63
CA GLY A 163 21.10 -11.90 -22.33
C GLY A 163 21.60 -12.98 -23.29
N LEU A 164 20.78 -13.99 -23.57
CA LEU A 164 21.12 -15.07 -24.50
C LEU A 164 21.23 -14.59 -25.95
N ARG A 165 20.56 -13.49 -26.29
CA ARG A 165 20.54 -12.91 -27.64
C ARG A 165 21.59 -11.83 -27.87
N VAL A 166 22.37 -11.45 -26.85
CA VAL A 166 23.49 -10.51 -27.00
C VAL A 166 24.45 -10.98 -28.09
N ARG A 167 24.73 -12.29 -28.16
CA ARG A 167 25.58 -12.88 -29.20
C ARG A 167 25.02 -12.64 -30.61
N ASP A 168 23.74 -12.92 -30.83
CA ASP A 168 23.10 -12.80 -32.15
C ASP A 168 23.03 -11.34 -32.61
N VAL A 169 22.89 -10.41 -31.66
CA VAL A 169 22.97 -8.97 -31.91
C VAL A 169 24.38 -8.57 -32.37
N LEU A 170 25.42 -9.07 -31.70
CA LEU A 170 26.82 -8.78 -32.07
C LEU A 170 27.20 -9.36 -33.44
N LEU A 171 26.63 -10.52 -33.79
CA LEU A 171 26.86 -11.18 -35.08
C LEU A 171 25.95 -10.67 -36.20
N GLY A 172 24.97 -9.81 -35.90
CA GLY A 172 24.00 -9.30 -36.88
C GLY A 172 23.05 -10.37 -37.43
N THR A 173 22.93 -11.52 -36.77
CA THR A 173 22.10 -12.66 -37.21
C THR A 173 20.68 -12.62 -36.66
N ILE A 174 20.29 -11.52 -36.00
CA ILE A 174 18.99 -11.42 -35.34
C ILE A 174 17.86 -11.33 -36.36
N THR A 175 16.82 -12.15 -36.17
CA THR A 175 15.65 -12.13 -37.03
C THR A 175 14.59 -11.17 -36.48
N VAL A 176 13.75 -10.62 -37.36
CA VAL A 176 12.65 -9.72 -36.97
C VAL A 176 11.69 -10.39 -35.98
N GLY A 177 11.44 -11.70 -36.14
CA GLY A 177 10.55 -12.46 -35.25
C GLY A 177 11.08 -12.61 -33.82
N GLU A 178 12.39 -12.52 -33.63
CA GLU A 178 13.03 -12.61 -32.31
C GLU A 178 13.02 -11.26 -31.62
N VAL A 179 13.28 -10.18 -32.37
CA VAL A 179 13.16 -8.81 -31.86
C VAL A 179 11.72 -8.54 -31.41
N THR A 180 10.72 -8.93 -32.20
CA THR A 180 9.31 -8.73 -31.83
C THR A 180 8.92 -9.53 -30.59
N PHE A 181 9.42 -10.78 -30.46
CA PHE A 181 9.20 -11.58 -29.26
C PHE A 181 9.79 -10.90 -28.00
N ILE A 182 11.06 -10.47 -28.06
CA ILE A 182 11.73 -9.79 -26.93
C ILE A 182 11.00 -8.49 -26.58
N ALA A 183 10.62 -7.70 -27.59
CA ALA A 183 9.89 -6.45 -27.39
C ALA A 183 8.54 -6.70 -26.70
N LEU A 184 7.77 -7.70 -27.15
CA LEU A 184 6.47 -8.02 -26.53
C LEU A 184 6.62 -8.50 -25.08
N VAL A 185 7.60 -9.36 -24.79
CA VAL A 185 7.87 -9.81 -23.41
C VAL A 185 8.31 -8.64 -22.55
N GLY A 186 9.14 -7.74 -23.07
CA GLY A 186 9.58 -6.53 -22.37
C GLY A 186 8.44 -5.58 -22.06
N VAL A 187 7.57 -5.31 -23.04
CA VAL A 187 6.37 -4.47 -22.83
C VAL A 187 5.42 -5.11 -21.82
N ALA A 188 5.21 -6.43 -21.86
CA ALA A 188 4.42 -7.14 -20.85
C ALA A 188 5.03 -7.00 -19.44
N ALA A 189 6.35 -7.19 -19.31
CA ALA A 189 7.05 -7.03 -18.04
C ALA A 189 6.88 -5.61 -17.48
N VAL A 190 7.12 -4.58 -18.30
CA VAL A 190 6.93 -3.17 -17.90
C VAL A 190 5.49 -2.89 -17.50
N ALA A 191 4.51 -3.38 -18.27
CA ALA A 191 3.09 -3.23 -17.95
C ALA A 191 2.72 -3.85 -16.60
N LEU A 192 3.28 -5.02 -16.27
CA LEU A 192 3.09 -5.67 -14.97
C LEU A 192 3.70 -4.85 -13.83
N VAL A 193 4.92 -4.29 -14.01
CA VAL A 193 5.55 -3.43 -13.01
C VAL A 193 4.73 -2.17 -12.75
N VAL A 194 4.32 -1.48 -13.82
CA VAL A 194 3.53 -0.24 -13.74
C VAL A 194 2.17 -0.52 -13.11
N GLY A 195 1.50 -1.61 -13.52
CA GLY A 195 0.22 -2.02 -12.95
C GLY A 195 0.32 -2.37 -11.46
N TRP A 196 1.38 -3.09 -11.06
CA TRP A 196 1.63 -3.41 -9.65
C TRP A 196 1.95 -2.16 -8.80
N MET A 197 2.79 -1.25 -9.31
CA MET A 197 3.11 0.01 -8.64
C MET A 197 1.87 0.88 -8.44
N ALA A 198 0.99 0.95 -9.45
CA ALA A 198 -0.23 1.75 -9.40
C ALA A 198 -1.30 1.13 -8.47
N ASN A 199 -1.36 -0.19 -8.35
CA ASN A 199 -2.39 -0.89 -7.56
C ASN A 199 -2.01 -1.12 -6.09
N SER A 200 -0.74 -1.41 -5.77
CA SER A 200 -0.37 -1.87 -4.42
C SER A 200 1.05 -1.50 -3.96
N GLY A 201 1.97 -1.23 -4.88
CA GLY A 201 3.39 -1.06 -4.57
C GLY A 201 3.70 0.09 -3.61
N ALA A 202 3.02 1.23 -3.71
CA ALA A 202 3.30 2.39 -2.86
C ALA A 202 2.95 2.17 -1.37
N VAL A 203 1.90 1.39 -1.09
CA VAL A 203 1.46 1.09 0.28
C VAL A 203 2.30 -0.05 0.88
N ALA A 204 2.55 -1.11 0.11
CA ALA A 204 3.36 -2.25 0.55
C ALA A 204 4.82 -1.86 0.83
N ILE A 205 5.44 -1.04 -0.02
CA ILE A 205 6.82 -0.55 0.19
C ILE A 205 6.90 0.33 1.44
N ARG A 206 5.89 1.20 1.66
CA ARG A 206 5.84 2.09 2.83
C ARG A 206 5.67 1.29 4.13
N GLN A 207 4.85 0.23 4.13
CA GLN A 207 4.69 -0.68 5.26
C GLN A 207 5.96 -1.49 5.54
N MET A 208 6.63 -2.05 4.51
CA MET A 208 7.92 -2.72 4.68
C MET A 208 8.98 -1.79 5.27
N TRP A 209 9.04 -0.53 4.81
CA TRP A 209 9.93 0.48 5.37
C TRP A 209 9.62 0.76 6.84
N GLN A 210 8.33 0.90 7.20
CA GLN A 210 7.89 1.10 8.57
C GLN A 210 8.29 -0.07 9.48
N THR A 211 8.13 -1.32 9.02
CA THR A 211 8.55 -2.52 9.77
C THR A 211 10.07 -2.63 9.92
N LEU A 212 10.85 -2.21 8.91
CA LEU A 212 12.31 -2.19 8.99
C LEU A 212 12.83 -1.04 9.87
N SER A 213 12.12 0.09 9.89
CA SER A 213 12.43 1.24 10.75
C SER A 213 11.91 1.11 12.17
N ALA A 214 11.12 0.07 12.48
CA ALA A 214 10.65 -0.20 13.82
C ALA A 214 11.83 -0.72 14.65
N THR A 215 12.59 0.21 15.22
CA THR A 215 13.61 -0.10 16.23
C THR A 215 12.92 -0.81 17.40
N PRO A 216 13.32 -2.05 17.75
CA PRO A 216 12.85 -2.69 18.96
C PRO A 216 13.35 -1.85 20.14
N ARG A 217 12.43 -1.24 20.88
CA ARG A 217 12.75 -0.64 22.17
C ARG A 217 12.99 -1.78 23.15
N GLY A 218 14.26 -2.13 23.35
CA GLY A 218 14.73 -2.89 24.50
C GLY A 218 14.83 -2.00 25.73
#